data_AF-A0A804PA81-F1
#
_entry.id   AF-A0A804PA81-F1
#
_cell.length_a   1.000
_cell.length_b   1.000
_cell.length_c   1.000
_cell.angle_alpha   90.00
_cell.angle_beta   90.00
_cell.angle_gamma   90.00
#
_symmetry.space_group_name_H-M   'P 1'
#
loop_
_entity.id
_entity.type
_entity.pdbx_description
1 polymer ?
#
loop_
_entity_poly.entity_id
_entity_poly.type
_entity_poly.pdbx_seq_one_letter_code
_entity_poly.pdbx_strand_id
1 'polypeptide(L)'
;MDPDSVRFMAREIHILRRLDHPNVIRLEGIVTSHLSHSLYLVFEYMEHDLAGLAALSGQRFTEPHVKCLMRQILEGLSHCHARGVLHRDIKGSNLLIDDNGLLQIADFGLATFFDPGKR
;
A
#
# COMPACT_ATOMS: atom_id res chain seq x y z
N MET A 1 2.38 -5.97 -22.40
CA MET A 1 1.74 -6.52 -21.18
C MET A 1 0.66 -7.49 -21.62
N ASP A 2 0.51 -8.63 -20.95
CA ASP A 2 -0.63 -9.52 -21.20
C ASP A 2 -1.94 -8.89 -20.67
N PRO A 3 -3.12 -9.34 -21.15
CA PRO A 3 -4.40 -8.73 -20.78
C PRO A 3 -4.72 -8.76 -19.28
N ASP A 4 -4.24 -9.75 -18.54
CA ASP A 4 -4.52 -9.88 -17.11
C ASP A 4 -3.70 -8.87 -16.32
N SER A 5 -2.41 -8.71 -16.64
CA SER A 5 -1.56 -7.65 -16.07
C SER A 5 -2.18 -6.26 -16.24
N VAL A 6 -2.73 -5.96 -17.42
CA VAL A 6 -3.41 -4.68 -17.68
C VAL A 6 -4.64 -4.51 -16.79
N ARG A 7 -5.44 -5.58 -16.58
CA ARG A 7 -6.62 -5.54 -15.72
C ARG A 7 -6.27 -5.32 -14.25
N PHE A 8 -5.22 -5.99 -13.75
CA PHE A 8 -4.75 -5.80 -12.38
C PHE A 8 -4.27 -4.37 -12.16
N MET A 9 -3.45 -3.85 -13.07
CA MET A 9 -2.92 -2.49 -12.99
C MET A 9 -4.03 -1.43 -13.07
N ALA A 10 -5.01 -1.62 -13.96
CA ALA A 10 -6.17 -0.72 -14.04
C ALA A 10 -7.02 -0.74 -12.76
N ARG A 11 -7.19 -1.92 -12.14
CA ARG A 11 -7.89 -2.05 -10.85
C ARG A 11 -7.13 -1.33 -9.74
N GLU A 12 -5.83 -1.54 -9.66
CA GLU A 12 -4.97 -0.89 -8.67
C GLU A 12 -5.02 0.63 -8.80
N ILE A 13 -4.85 1.18 -10.01
CA ILE A 13 -4.99 2.63 -10.28
C ILE A 13 -6.35 3.16 -9.81
N HIS A 14 -7.42 2.44 -10.13
CA HIS A 14 -8.78 2.85 -9.76
C HIS A 14 -9.03 2.80 -8.25
N ILE A 15 -8.44 1.84 -7.56
CA ILE A 15 -8.48 1.75 -6.09
C ILE A 15 -7.68 2.89 -5.47
N LEU A 16 -6.41 3.05 -5.84
CA LEU A 16 -5.51 4.06 -5.28
C LEU A 16 -6.07 5.48 -5.44
N ARG A 17 -6.71 5.79 -6.57
CA ARG A 17 -7.36 7.09 -6.80
C ARG A 17 -8.52 7.42 -5.85
N ARG A 18 -9.06 6.43 -5.13
CA ARG A 18 -10.13 6.63 -4.14
C ARG A 18 -9.58 6.79 -2.72
N LEU A 19 -8.31 6.46 -2.51
CA LEU A 19 -7.66 6.47 -1.21
C LEU A 19 -6.82 7.74 -1.07
N ASP A 20 -6.82 8.32 0.12
CA ASP A 20 -6.18 9.59 0.45
C ASP A 20 -6.07 9.66 1.97
N HIS A 21 -4.96 9.13 2.49
CA HIS A 21 -4.72 8.97 3.92
C HIS A 21 -3.21 8.87 4.18
N PRO A 22 -2.68 9.48 5.25
CA PRO A 22 -1.23 9.45 5.54
C PRO A 22 -0.64 8.04 5.68
N ASN A 23 -1.47 7.04 6.02
CA ASN A 23 -1.05 5.64 6.15
C ASN A 23 -1.41 4.74 4.96
N VAL A 24 -1.73 5.32 3.80
CA VAL A 24 -1.99 4.59 2.56
C VAL A 24 -1.20 5.26 1.44
N ILE A 25 -0.49 4.47 0.64
CA ILE A 25 0.33 5.00 -0.43
C ILE A 25 -0.51 5.84 -1.41
N ARG A 26 -0.01 7.03 -1.75
CA ARG A 26 -0.69 7.94 -2.67
C ARG A 26 -0.07 7.84 -4.07
N LEU A 27 -0.92 7.56 -5.05
CA LEU A 27 -0.51 7.60 -6.46
C LEU A 27 -0.29 9.06 -6.88
N GLU A 28 0.97 9.48 -6.98
CA GLU A 28 1.38 10.84 -7.37
C GLU A 28 1.17 11.11 -8.86
N GLY A 29 1.33 10.08 -9.68
CA GLY A 29 1.31 10.25 -11.12
C GLY A 29 1.31 8.93 -11.87
N ILE A 30 0.97 9.02 -13.14
CA ILE A 30 1.03 7.92 -14.08
C ILE A 30 1.82 8.40 -15.30
N VAL A 31 2.88 7.68 -15.65
CA VAL A 31 3.69 7.95 -16.84
C VAL A 31 3.50 6.79 -17.80
N THR A 32 3.25 7.11 -19.07
CA THR A 32 3.13 6.10 -20.13
C THR A 32 4.22 6.30 -21.17
N SER A 33 4.78 5.20 -21.65
CA SER A 33 5.74 5.19 -22.75
C SER A 33 5.12 4.47 -23.95
N HIS A 34 4.89 5.22 -25.03
CA HIS A 34 4.38 4.66 -26.28
C HIS A 34 5.38 3.70 -26.93
N LEU A 35 6.68 3.97 -26.82
CA LEU A 35 7.74 3.17 -27.43
C LEU A 35 7.90 1.81 -26.75
N SER A 36 7.80 1.77 -25.41
CA SER A 36 8.00 0.54 -24.64
C SER A 36 6.68 -0.12 -24.21
N HIS A 37 5.54 0.46 -24.57
CA HIS A 37 4.21 0.03 -24.10
C HIS A 37 4.16 -0.19 -22.57
N SER A 38 4.88 0.66 -21.84
CA SER A 38 5.04 0.56 -20.40
C SER A 38 4.22 1.63 -19.70
N LEU A 39 3.68 1.27 -18.54
CA LEU A 39 2.99 2.16 -17.63
C LEU A 39 3.75 2.17 -16.32
N TYR A 40 4.05 3.36 -15.83
CA TYR A 40 4.76 3.58 -14.58
C TYR A 40 3.83 4.31 -13.61
N LEU A 41 3.75 3.79 -12.39
CA LEU A 41 3.05 4.41 -11.28
C LEU A 41 4.09 5.14 -10.43
N VAL A 42 3.84 6.42 -10.16
CA VAL A 42 4.74 7.26 -9.38
C VAL A 42 4.19 7.40 -7.97
N PHE A 43 5.05 7.18 -6.99
CA PHE A 43 4.74 7.25 -5.57
C PHE A 43 5.82 8.03 -4.84
N GLU A 44 5.49 8.49 -3.63
CA GLU A 44 6.50 8.92 -2.67
C GLU A 44 7.45 7.75 -2.35
N TYR A 45 8.74 8.06 -2.20
CA TYR A 45 9.73 7.05 -1.85
C TYR A 45 9.69 6.79 -0.34
N MET A 46 9.72 5.52 0.04
CA MET A 46 9.79 5.07 1.42
C MET A 46 11.07 4.24 1.58
N GLU A 47 11.89 4.56 2.56
CA GLU A 47 13.24 4.00 2.71
C GLU A 47 13.23 2.48 2.96
N HIS A 48 12.20 2.01 3.65
CA HIS A 48 12.15 0.64 4.15
C HIS A 48 10.76 0.01 4.02
N ASP A 49 10.74 -1.32 4.12
CA ASP A 49 9.53 -2.09 4.43
C ASP A 49 9.71 -2.85 5.75
N LEU A 50 8.60 -3.19 6.41
CA LEU A 50 8.67 -3.85 7.72
C LEU A 50 9.26 -5.27 7.66
N ALA A 51 9.20 -5.97 6.52
CA ALA A 51 9.82 -7.29 6.41
C ALA A 51 11.35 -7.19 6.36
N GLY A 52 11.89 -6.22 5.61
CA GLY A 52 13.31 -5.91 5.56
C GLY A 52 13.84 -5.49 6.92
N LEU A 53 13.14 -4.57 7.61
CA LEU A 53 13.52 -4.16 8.96
C LEU A 53 13.48 -5.30 9.97
N ALA A 54 12.46 -6.18 9.89
CA ALA A 54 12.37 -7.35 10.77
C ALA A 54 13.48 -8.38 10.53
N ALA A 55 14.06 -8.41 9.33
CA ALA A 55 15.14 -9.33 8.98
C ALA A 55 16.52 -8.83 9.41
N LEU A 56 16.67 -7.56 9.81
CA LEU A 56 17.94 -7.00 10.27
C LEU A 56 18.37 -7.64 11.59
N SER A 57 19.53 -8.30 11.57
CA SER A 57 20.08 -8.97 12.75
C SER A 57 20.33 -7.98 13.89
N GLY A 58 19.75 -8.25 15.07
CA GLY A 58 19.98 -7.47 16.29
C GLY A 58 19.00 -6.32 16.51
N GLN A 59 18.21 -5.93 15.50
CA GLN A 59 17.10 -5.00 15.70
C GLN A 59 15.81 -5.78 15.92
N ARG A 60 15.17 -5.55 17.06
CA ARG A 60 13.80 -6.02 17.32
C ARG A 60 12.91 -4.82 17.51
N PHE A 61 11.71 -4.87 16.94
CA PHE A 61 10.69 -3.89 17.28
C PHE A 61 10.39 -3.99 18.77
N THR A 62 10.58 -2.88 19.47
CA THR A 62 10.16 -2.76 20.87
C THR A 62 8.63 -2.71 20.92
N GLU A 63 8.04 -3.01 22.08
CA GLU A 63 6.58 -2.92 22.23
C GLU A 63 6.02 -1.53 21.87
N PRO A 64 6.66 -0.39 22.22
CA PRO A 64 6.26 0.93 21.72
C PRO A 64 6.29 1.05 20.19
N HIS A 65 7.31 0.51 19.52
CA HIS A 65 7.35 0.50 18.05
C HIS A 65 6.16 -0.27 17.48
N VAL A 66 5.91 -1.48 17.98
CA VAL A 66 4.79 -2.32 17.54
C VAL A 66 3.46 -1.59 17.75
N LYS A 67 3.24 -0.95 18.90
CA LYS A 67 2.02 -0.17 19.16
C LYS A 67 1.83 0.97 18.17
N CYS A 68 2.89 1.72 17.88
CA CYS A 68 2.85 2.81 16.92
C CYS A 68 2.53 2.31 15.51
N LEU A 69 3.25 1.28 15.04
CA LEU A 69 3.06 0.70 13.71
C LEU A 69 1.67 0.09 13.56
N MET A 70 1.22 -0.69 14.53
CA MET A 70 -0.11 -1.30 14.51
C MET A 70 -1.22 -0.25 14.46
N ARG A 71 -1.07 0.88 15.17
CA ARG A 71 -2.01 1.99 15.08
C ARG A 71 -2.08 2.55 13.66
N GLN A 72 -0.93 2.86 13.05
CA GLN A 72 -0.86 3.40 11.68
C GLN A 72 -1.46 2.44 10.64
N ILE A 73 -1.15 1.14 10.74
CA ILE A 73 -1.73 0.09 9.88
C ILE A 73 -3.25 0.07 10.02
N LEU A 74 -3.77 0.11 11.25
CA LEU A 74 -5.21 0.07 11.50
C LEU A 74 -5.92 1.34 11.05
N GLU A 75 -5.30 2.51 11.20
CA GLU A 75 -5.83 3.79 10.68
C GLU A 75 -5.92 3.77 9.15
N GLY A 76 -4.86 3.33 8.46
CA GLY A 76 -4.87 3.15 7.00
C GLY A 76 -5.90 2.11 6.52
N LEU A 77 -5.99 0.95 7.17
CA LEU A 77 -6.98 -0.07 6.84
C LEU A 77 -8.41 0.38 7.10
N SER A 78 -8.65 1.10 8.21
CA SER A 78 -9.95 1.69 8.52
C SER A 78 -10.41 2.61 7.39
N HIS A 79 -9.51 3.46 6.89
CA HIS A 79 -9.78 4.33 5.75
C HIS A 79 -10.12 3.57 4.46
N CYS A 80 -9.36 2.51 4.14
CA CYS A 80 -9.65 1.62 3.02
C CYS A 80 -11.03 0.98 3.14
N HIS A 81 -11.33 0.40 4.29
CA HIS A 81 -12.59 -0.28 4.55
C HIS A 81 -13.79 0.68 4.52
N ALA A 82 -13.65 1.91 5.03
CA ALA A 82 -14.68 2.94 4.94
C ALA A 82 -15.02 3.32 3.49
N ARG A 83 -14.10 3.08 2.56
CA ARG A 83 -14.28 3.29 1.11
C ARG A 83 -14.62 2.02 0.35
N GLY A 84 -14.97 0.96 1.07
CA GLY A 84 -15.32 -0.34 0.51
C GLY A 84 -14.15 -1.00 -0.20
N VAL A 85 -12.89 -0.75 0.20
CA VAL A 85 -11.69 -1.38 -0.35
C VAL A 85 -11.13 -2.38 0.64
N LEU A 86 -10.99 -3.63 0.24
CA LEU A 86 -10.29 -4.67 0.99
C LEU A 86 -8.92 -4.92 0.36
N HIS A 87 -7.85 -4.75 1.14
CA HIS A 87 -6.47 -4.88 0.65
C HIS A 87 -6.11 -6.32 0.22
N ARG A 88 -6.47 -7.31 1.04
CA ARG A 88 -6.23 -8.75 0.87
C ARG A 88 -4.79 -9.25 0.86
N ASP A 89 -3.79 -8.38 0.84
CA ASP A 89 -2.37 -8.78 0.88
C ASP A 89 -1.55 -7.99 1.92
N ILE A 90 -2.01 -7.99 3.17
CA ILE A 90 -1.29 -7.32 4.27
C ILE A 90 -0.17 -8.24 4.76
N LYS A 91 1.08 -7.79 4.56
CA LYS A 91 2.32 -8.47 4.94
C LYS A 91 3.45 -7.44 5.07
N GLY A 92 4.52 -7.78 5.77
CA GLY A 92 5.60 -6.84 6.08
C GLY A 92 6.22 -6.13 4.87
N SER A 93 6.33 -6.79 3.72
CA SER A 93 6.87 -6.21 2.48
C SER A 93 5.95 -5.17 1.81
N ASN A 94 4.67 -5.14 2.21
CA ASN A 94 3.66 -4.20 1.67
C ASN A 94 3.35 -3.08 2.68
N LEU A 95 4.13 -3.00 3.75
CA LEU A 95 4.04 -1.98 4.79
C LEU A 95 5.33 -1.18 4.74
N LEU A 96 5.29 -0.11 3.96
CA LEU A 96 6.42 0.77 3.73
C LEU A 96 6.56 1.76 4.89
N ILE A 97 7.77 2.18 5.24
CA ILE A 97 8.04 3.12 6.32
C ILE A 97 9.18 4.05 5.96
N ASP A 98 9.02 5.32 6.33
CA ASP A 98 10.04 6.33 6.15
C ASP A 98 10.95 6.47 7.38
N ASP A 99 12.03 7.23 7.24
CA ASP A 99 12.97 7.50 8.35
C ASP A 99 12.35 8.31 9.52
N ASN A 100 11.17 8.93 9.31
CA ASN A 100 10.42 9.64 10.36
C ASN A 100 9.45 8.71 11.11
N GLY A 101 9.33 7.45 10.69
CA GLY A 101 8.43 6.47 11.28
C GLY A 101 6.98 6.54 10.77
N LEU A 102 6.74 7.25 9.67
CA LEU A 102 5.46 7.25 8.96
C LEU A 102 5.34 5.96 8.14
N LEU A 103 4.30 5.17 8.42
CA LEU A 103 4.02 3.94 7.70
C LEU A 103 2.94 4.16 6.64
N GLN A 104 3.16 3.66 5.43
CA GLN A 104 2.18 3.64 4.34
C GLN A 104 1.91 2.21 3.87
N ILE A 105 0.62 1.84 3.77
CA ILE A 105 0.19 0.57 3.16
C ILE A 105 0.31 0.68 1.65
N ALA A 106 0.98 -0.28 1.01
CA ALA A 106 1.25 -0.31 -0.42
C ALA A 106 0.83 -1.64 -1.08
N ASP A 107 0.98 -1.72 -2.40
CA ASP A 107 0.66 -2.90 -3.24
C ASP A 107 -0.81 -3.34 -3.17
N PHE A 108 -1.64 -2.59 -3.91
CA PHE A 108 -3.08 -2.84 -4.02
C PHE A 108 -3.42 -3.75 -5.20
N GLY A 109 -2.45 -4.46 -5.79
CA GLY A 109 -2.66 -5.32 -6.95
C GLY A 109 -3.69 -6.44 -6.72
N LEU A 110 -3.77 -6.92 -5.47
CA LEU A 110 -4.76 -7.91 -5.04
C LEU A 110 -5.99 -7.29 -4.37
N ALA A 111 -6.08 -5.97 -4.23
CA ALA A 111 -7.21 -5.34 -3.57
C ALA A 111 -8.52 -5.48 -4.38
N THR A 112 -9.65 -5.38 -3.70
CA THR A 112 -10.98 -5.45 -4.32
C THR A 112 -11.97 -4.53 -3.63
N PHE A 113 -13.06 -4.20 -4.33
CA PHE A 113 -14.21 -3.58 -3.69
C PHE A 113 -15.04 -4.61 -2.93
N PHE A 114 -15.63 -4.18 -1.84
CA PHE A 114 -16.68 -4.86 -1.09
C PHE A 114 -17.72 -3.85 -0.63
N ASP A 115 -18.88 -4.34 -0.20
CA ASP A 115 -19.96 -3.51 0.36
C ASP A 115 -19.85 -3.53 1.89
N PRO A 116 -19.46 -2.41 2.55
CA PRO A 116 -19.35 -2.35 4.01
C PRO A 116 -20.65 -2.62 4.75
N GLY A 117 -21.80 -2.47 4.09
CA GLY A 117 -23.13 -2.70 4.65
C GLY A 117 -23.61 -4.16 4.60
N LYS A 118 -22.98 -5.00 3.78
CA LYS A 118 -23.32 -6.44 3.68
C LYS A 118 -22.45 -7.24 4.64
N ARG A 119 -22.91 -7.40 5.88
CA ARG A 119 -22.37 -8.36 6.85
C ARG A 119 -23.03 -9.71 6.70
#